data_AF-A0A5J4R9C6-F1
#
_entry.id   AF-A0A5J4R9C6-F1
#
_cell.length_a   1.000
_cell.length_b   1.000
_cell.length_c   1.000
_cell.angle_alpha   90.00
_cell.angle_beta   90.00
_cell.angle_gamma   90.00
#
_symmetry.space_group_name_H-M   'P 1'
#
loop_
_entity.id
_entity.type
_entity.pdbx_description
1 polymer ?
#
loop_
_entity_poly.entity_id
_entity_poly.type
_entity_poly.pdbx_seq_one_letter_code
_entity_poly.pdbx_strand_id
1 'polypeptide(L)'
;MKEIRGYLHYIYNVLRKKEIWIRPQIKKEVLWLGNQYAGFYVVPELLNSNSIVYSFGVGEDISFDKALIEIFSCTIYAFDPTPKSIKYIKEQGNIENFNFSPVGIYKKDCSVDFFLPKNPNYVSGSIYHENTLEEKIPVPMKKIQTISKELKHIKIDLIKLDIEGAEYDVMDDILDLGMNIPQILIELHHRFSTIGIAKTKDLLQKMYRAGYKIAAISPTHEEYTFVFIGNAVV
;
A
#
# COMPACT_ATOMS: atom_id res chain seq x y z
N MET A 1 13.05 -27.53 -2.96
CA MET A 1 12.35 -28.07 -1.75
C MET A 1 11.63 -27.00 -0.93
N LYS A 2 12.22 -25.83 -0.63
CA LYS A 2 11.53 -24.73 0.09
C LYS A 2 10.32 -24.18 -0.66
N GLU A 3 10.44 -23.94 -1.97
CA GLU A 3 9.35 -23.43 -2.81
C GLU A 3 8.14 -24.37 -2.87
N ILE A 4 8.38 -25.68 -3.00
CA ILE A 4 7.31 -26.69 -3.01
C ILE A 4 6.56 -26.69 -1.66
N ARG A 5 7.27 -26.56 -0.54
CA ARG A 5 6.64 -26.47 0.79
C ARG A 5 5.81 -25.20 0.94
N GLY A 6 6.31 -24.05 0.46
CA GLY A 6 5.57 -22.79 0.47
C GLY A 6 4.29 -22.88 -0.37
N TYR A 7 4.37 -23.44 -1.57
CA TYR A 7 3.22 -23.62 -2.45
C TYR A 7 2.16 -24.58 -1.88
N LEU A 8 2.59 -25.70 -1.27
CA LEU A 8 1.67 -26.60 -0.57
C LEU A 8 1.01 -25.93 0.64
N HIS A 9 1.75 -25.10 1.37
CA HIS A 9 1.21 -24.34 2.49
C HIS A 9 0.17 -23.31 2.03
N TYR A 10 0.44 -22.60 0.92
CA TYR A 10 -0.51 -21.70 0.28
C TYR A 10 -1.80 -22.43 -0.13
N ILE A 11 -1.69 -23.56 -0.84
CA ILE A 11 -2.87 -24.37 -1.21
C ILE A 11 -3.66 -24.81 0.03
N TYR A 12 -2.97 -25.24 1.09
CA TYR A 12 -3.61 -25.62 2.34
C TYR A 12 -4.41 -24.45 2.97
N ASN A 13 -3.84 -23.24 2.97
CA ASN A 13 -4.54 -22.05 3.47
C ASN A 13 -5.73 -21.64 2.60
N VAL A 14 -5.62 -21.78 1.28
CA VAL A 14 -6.74 -21.58 0.35
C VAL A 14 -7.89 -22.55 0.66
N LEU A 15 -7.60 -23.84 0.84
CA LEU A 15 -8.61 -24.86 1.18
C LEU A 15 -9.31 -24.57 2.51
N ARG A 16 -8.58 -23.97 3.46
CA ARG A 16 -9.12 -23.56 4.76
C ARG A 16 -9.82 -22.20 4.75
N LYS A 17 -9.98 -21.56 3.60
CA LYS A 17 -10.51 -20.19 3.47
C LYS A 17 -9.75 -19.21 4.38
N LYS A 18 -8.43 -19.36 4.44
CA LYS A 18 -7.48 -18.44 5.09
C LYS A 18 -6.64 -17.63 4.08
N GLU A 19 -6.71 -18.00 2.81
CA GLU A 19 -6.06 -17.32 1.71
C GLU A 19 -6.96 -17.36 0.45
N ILE A 20 -6.71 -16.48 -0.51
CA ILE A 20 -7.46 -16.44 -1.77
C ILE A 20 -6.58 -16.97 -2.90
N TRP A 21 -7.12 -17.93 -3.66
CA TRP A 21 -6.49 -18.38 -4.89
C TRP A 21 -6.56 -17.30 -5.97
N ILE A 22 -5.44 -16.63 -6.25
CA ILE A 22 -5.34 -15.55 -7.24
C ILE A 22 -4.03 -15.71 -8.00
N ARG A 23 -4.04 -15.33 -9.28
CA ARG A 23 -2.86 -15.27 -10.14
C ARG A 23 -2.83 -13.93 -10.85
N PRO A 24 -1.65 -13.49 -11.34
CA PRO A 24 -1.57 -12.39 -12.29
C PRO A 24 -2.56 -12.59 -13.45
N GLN A 25 -3.31 -11.54 -13.75
CA GLN A 25 -4.39 -11.50 -14.74
C GLN A 25 -3.93 -10.91 -16.07
N ILE A 26 -2.79 -10.22 -16.09
CA ILE A 26 -2.12 -9.70 -17.28
C ILE A 26 -0.63 -10.01 -17.22
N LYS A 27 0.00 -10.10 -18.39
CA LYS A 27 1.45 -10.23 -18.51
C LYS A 27 2.07 -8.85 -18.73
N LYS A 28 2.92 -8.42 -17.80
CA LYS A 28 3.73 -7.21 -17.86
C LYS A 28 5.15 -7.54 -17.41
N GLU A 29 6.13 -6.82 -17.94
CA GLU A 29 7.47 -6.80 -17.33
C GLU A 29 7.37 -6.06 -16.00
N VAL A 30 7.90 -6.67 -14.95
CA VAL A 30 7.84 -6.13 -13.58
C VAL A 30 9.20 -6.11 -12.94
N LEU A 31 9.42 -5.12 -12.08
CA LEU A 31 10.65 -4.94 -11.33
C LEU A 31 10.36 -4.90 -9.84
N TRP A 32 11.05 -5.72 -9.05
CA TRP A 32 10.96 -5.65 -7.59
C TRP A 32 11.79 -4.48 -7.08
N LEU A 33 11.17 -3.58 -6.32
CA LEU A 33 11.83 -2.46 -5.67
C LEU A 33 11.65 -2.55 -4.15
N GLY A 34 12.61 -2.02 -3.41
CA GLY A 34 12.67 -2.12 -1.95
C GLY A 34 13.48 -3.33 -1.49
N ASN A 35 13.54 -3.52 -0.18
CA ASN A 35 14.27 -4.64 0.41
C ASN A 35 13.55 -5.98 0.09
N GLN A 36 14.17 -7.11 0.42
CA GLN A 36 13.62 -8.45 0.14
C GLN A 36 12.38 -8.85 0.97
N TYR A 37 12.05 -8.09 2.01
CA TYR A 37 11.02 -8.36 3.01
C TYR A 37 9.92 -7.27 3.09
N ALA A 38 10.05 -6.17 2.35
CA ALA A 38 9.23 -4.96 2.42
C ALA A 38 9.35 -4.21 1.09
N GLY A 39 9.03 -4.89 0.00
CA GLY A 39 9.18 -4.38 -1.36
C GLY A 39 7.94 -4.66 -2.19
N PHE A 40 7.88 -4.06 -3.37
CA PHE A 40 6.76 -4.24 -4.28
C PHE A 40 7.25 -4.43 -5.71
N TYR A 41 6.52 -5.24 -6.47
CA TYR A 41 6.65 -5.22 -7.91
C TYR A 41 6.04 -3.93 -8.48
N VAL A 42 6.77 -3.27 -9.37
CA VAL A 42 6.26 -2.15 -10.18
C VAL A 42 6.26 -2.55 -11.65
N VAL A 43 5.45 -1.86 -12.47
CA VAL A 43 5.53 -1.95 -13.93
C VAL A 43 6.37 -0.76 -14.43
N PRO A 44 7.66 -0.97 -14.82
CA PRO A 44 8.60 0.10 -15.09
C PRO A 44 8.17 1.03 -16.23
N GLU A 45 7.54 0.49 -17.28
CA GLU A 45 7.09 1.25 -18.45
C GLU A 45 6.01 2.30 -18.14
N LEU A 46 5.41 2.26 -16.95
CA LEU A 46 4.41 3.23 -16.49
C LEU A 46 5.02 4.36 -15.65
N LEU A 47 6.35 4.38 -15.46
CA LEU A 47 7.06 5.35 -14.62
C LEU A 47 8.11 6.13 -15.42
N ASN A 48 8.27 7.41 -15.08
CA ASN A 48 9.28 8.29 -15.64
C ASN A 48 9.57 9.45 -14.67
N SER A 49 10.47 10.35 -15.06
CA SER A 49 10.91 11.47 -14.22
C SER A 49 9.83 12.49 -13.87
N ASN A 50 8.69 12.48 -14.57
CA ASN A 50 7.54 13.34 -14.26
C ASN A 50 6.48 12.60 -13.42
N SER A 51 6.72 11.36 -13.01
CA SER A 51 5.76 10.57 -12.25
C SER A 51 5.62 11.09 -10.81
N ILE A 52 4.37 11.26 -10.39
CA ILE A 52 3.99 11.60 -9.01
C ILE A 52 3.58 10.31 -8.30
N VAL A 53 4.28 10.00 -7.22
CA VAL A 53 4.07 8.78 -6.43
C VAL A 53 3.53 9.15 -5.06
N TYR A 54 2.42 8.53 -4.65
CA TYR A 54 1.96 8.56 -3.26
C TYR A 54 2.34 7.25 -2.57
N SER A 55 3.04 7.34 -1.46
CA SER A 55 3.51 6.19 -0.68
C SER A 55 2.96 6.28 0.74
N PHE A 56 1.95 5.47 1.05
CA PHE A 56 1.31 5.44 2.36
C PHE A 56 1.86 4.29 3.21
N GLY A 57 2.19 4.60 4.46
CA GLY A 57 2.83 3.71 5.42
C GLY A 57 4.25 3.34 4.96
N VAL A 58 5.17 4.26 5.20
CA VAL A 58 6.58 4.08 4.82
C VAL A 58 7.42 3.52 5.97
N GLY A 59 6.91 3.56 7.21
CA GLY A 59 7.57 2.95 8.36
C GLY A 59 9.01 3.43 8.54
N GLU A 60 9.89 2.48 8.86
CA GLU A 60 11.34 2.68 9.01
C GLU A 60 12.12 2.13 7.80
N ASP A 61 11.43 1.88 6.67
CA ASP A 61 12.05 1.41 5.44
C ASP A 61 11.53 2.17 4.22
N ILE A 62 12.36 3.10 3.74
CA ILE A 62 12.11 3.88 2.52
C ILE A 62 12.94 3.39 1.33
N SER A 63 13.41 2.14 1.35
CA SER A 63 14.22 1.57 0.26
C SER A 63 13.44 1.46 -1.04
N PHE A 64 12.14 1.15 -0.97
CA PHE A 64 11.24 1.17 -2.11
C PHE A 64 11.16 2.58 -2.72
N ASP A 65 10.92 3.59 -1.88
CA ASP A 65 10.79 4.98 -2.32
C ASP A 65 12.09 5.53 -2.90
N LYS A 66 13.23 5.25 -2.25
CA LYS A 66 14.57 5.61 -2.76
C LYS A 66 14.86 4.96 -4.10
N ALA A 67 14.48 3.69 -4.30
CA ALA A 67 14.68 3.00 -5.57
C ALA A 67 13.86 3.61 -6.70
N LEU A 68 12.64 4.09 -6.42
CA LEU A 68 11.84 4.81 -7.42
C LEU A 68 12.52 6.12 -7.86
N ILE A 69 13.14 6.85 -6.93
CA ILE A 69 13.89 8.08 -7.23
C ILE A 69 15.15 7.74 -8.04
N GLU A 70 15.92 6.74 -7.62
CA GLU A 70 17.18 6.36 -8.27
C GLU A 70 16.98 5.87 -9.71
N ILE A 71 15.96 5.03 -9.94
CA ILE A 71 15.78 4.34 -11.23
C ILE A 71 14.95 5.18 -12.21
N PHE A 72 13.93 5.89 -11.72
CA PHE A 72 12.94 6.58 -12.57
C PHE A 72 12.94 8.09 -12.38
N SER A 73 13.66 8.63 -11.39
CA SER A 73 13.62 10.04 -11.02
C SER A 73 12.21 10.54 -10.67
N CYS A 74 11.36 9.67 -10.12
CA CYS A 74 10.02 10.02 -9.67
C CYS A 74 10.06 11.06 -8.54
N THR A 75 9.00 11.85 -8.41
CA THR A 75 8.75 12.64 -7.19
C THR A 75 7.84 11.87 -6.25
N ILE A 76 8.34 11.61 -5.03
CA ILE A 76 7.66 10.84 -4.00
C ILE A 76 7.00 11.78 -3.00
N TYR A 77 5.74 11.49 -2.65
CA TYR A 77 5.00 12.04 -1.54
C TYR A 77 4.70 10.90 -0.57
N ALA A 78 5.44 10.86 0.53
CA ALA A 78 5.39 9.82 1.54
C ALA A 78 4.52 10.26 2.74
N PHE A 79 3.72 9.34 3.27
CA PHE A 79 2.72 9.61 4.29
C PHE A 79 2.77 8.54 5.37
N ASP A 80 3.08 8.92 6.61
CA ASP A 80 3.03 8.02 7.74
C ASP A 80 2.83 8.79 9.06
N PRO A 81 1.75 8.54 9.81
CA PRO A 81 1.51 9.21 11.08
C PRO A 81 2.32 8.63 12.26
N THR A 82 3.03 7.52 12.07
CA THR A 82 3.68 6.77 13.15
C THR A 82 4.89 7.52 13.70
N PRO A 83 5.01 7.74 15.02
CA PRO A 83 6.15 8.47 15.60
C PRO A 83 7.52 7.88 15.26
N LYS A 84 7.62 6.55 15.16
CA LYS A 84 8.85 5.88 14.73
C LYS A 84 9.22 6.25 13.29
N SER A 85 8.27 6.18 12.37
CA SER A 85 8.49 6.59 10.98
C SER A 85 8.91 8.05 10.88
N ILE A 86 8.21 8.95 11.59
CA ILE A 86 8.53 10.39 11.63
C ILE A 86 9.96 10.61 12.13
N LYS A 87 10.35 9.93 13.22
CA LYS A 87 11.69 10.02 13.78
C LYS A 87 12.74 9.50 12.79
N TYR A 88 12.51 8.31 12.23
CA TYR A 88 13.42 7.67 11.28
C TYR A 88 13.66 8.54 10.05
N ILE A 89 12.61 9.08 9.44
CA ILE A 89 12.73 9.93 8.25
C ILE A 89 13.48 11.22 8.57
N LYS A 90 13.24 11.82 9.75
CA LYS A 90 14.00 12.99 10.20
C LYS A 90 15.50 12.68 10.32
N GLU A 91 15.86 11.49 10.76
CA GLU A 91 17.25 11.04 10.89
C GLU A 91 17.92 10.78 9.52
N GLN A 92 17.15 10.51 8.46
CA GLN A 92 17.69 10.36 7.10
C GLN A 92 18.17 11.70 6.48
N GLY A 93 17.74 12.84 7.02
CA GLY A 93 18.03 14.16 6.46
C GLY A 93 17.22 14.47 5.20
N ASN A 94 17.70 15.44 4.41
CA ASN A 94 17.03 15.83 3.17
C ASN A 94 17.32 14.84 2.05
N ILE A 95 16.28 14.26 1.45
CA ILE A 95 16.36 13.38 0.30
C ILE A 95 15.70 14.10 -0.88
N GLU A 96 16.45 14.32 -1.95
CA GLU A 96 15.92 14.96 -3.16
C GLU A 96 14.73 14.16 -3.73
N ASN A 97 13.70 14.85 -4.21
CA ASN A 97 12.47 14.27 -4.73
C ASN A 97 11.66 13.42 -3.73
N PHE A 98 11.94 13.50 -2.42
CA PHE A 98 11.20 12.81 -1.38
C PHE A 98 10.54 13.81 -0.41
N ASN A 99 9.21 13.87 -0.44
CA ASN A 99 8.42 14.81 0.36
C ASN A 99 7.63 14.04 1.41
N PHE A 100 7.99 14.17 2.68
CA PHE A 100 7.32 13.47 3.77
C PHE A 100 6.25 14.32 4.46
N SER A 101 5.10 13.73 4.74
CA SER A 101 4.02 14.32 5.55
C SER A 101 3.63 13.37 6.70
N PRO A 102 3.62 13.83 7.96
CA PRO A 102 3.30 13.01 9.13
C PRO A 102 1.77 12.86 9.31
N VAL A 103 1.08 12.42 8.26
CA VAL A 103 -0.37 12.18 8.25
C VAL A 103 -0.65 10.79 7.66
N GLY A 104 -1.70 10.14 8.13
CA GLY A 104 -2.19 8.91 7.49
C GLY A 104 -3.36 9.18 6.54
N ILE A 105 -3.74 8.14 5.79
CA ILE A 105 -4.91 8.15 4.91
C ILE A 105 -6.10 7.48 5.60
N TYR A 106 -7.28 8.10 5.48
CA TYR A 106 -8.52 7.53 5.99
C TYR A 106 -9.75 8.06 5.25
N LYS A 107 -10.92 7.45 5.49
CA LYS A 107 -12.20 7.82 4.85
C LYS A 107 -12.76 9.20 5.22
N LYS A 108 -12.12 9.91 6.16
CA LYS A 108 -12.48 11.26 6.57
C LYS A 108 -11.30 12.00 7.19
N ASP A 109 -11.30 13.31 7.07
CA ASP A 109 -10.33 14.17 7.75
C ASP A 109 -10.65 14.19 9.24
N CYS A 110 -9.77 13.64 10.07
CA CYS A 110 -9.97 13.56 11.51
C CYS A 110 -8.68 13.25 12.26
N SER A 111 -8.74 13.34 13.59
CA SER A 111 -7.77 12.68 14.46
C SER A 111 -8.31 11.29 14.82
N VAL A 112 -7.48 10.25 14.73
CA VAL A 112 -7.85 8.86 15.07
C VAL A 112 -6.88 8.34 16.14
N ASP A 113 -7.41 7.57 17.08
CA ASP A 113 -6.60 6.80 18.01
C ASP A 113 -5.85 5.71 17.25
N PHE A 114 -4.54 5.87 17.12
CA PHE A 114 -3.64 4.96 16.42
C PHE A 114 -2.95 4.04 17.41
N PHE A 115 -3.04 2.74 17.18
CA PHE A 115 -2.50 1.72 18.06
C PHE A 115 -1.05 1.45 17.69
N LEU A 116 -0.14 1.58 18.66
CA LEU A 116 1.27 1.29 18.47
C LEU A 116 1.58 -0.18 18.82
N PRO A 117 2.50 -0.82 18.09
CA PRO A 117 2.89 -2.19 18.39
C PRO A 117 3.59 -2.28 19.75
N LYS A 118 3.20 -3.25 20.58
CA LYS A 118 3.82 -3.49 21.89
C LYS A 118 5.28 -3.87 21.80
N ASN A 119 5.63 -4.65 20.78
CA ASN A 119 7.01 -5.06 20.57
C ASN A 119 7.76 -3.90 19.90
N PRO A 120 8.81 -3.35 20.53
CA PRO A 120 9.56 -2.24 19.96
C PRO A 120 10.25 -2.58 18.64
N ASN A 121 10.37 -3.86 18.28
CA ASN A 121 10.91 -4.30 17.00
C ASN A 121 9.90 -4.22 15.84
N TYR A 122 8.60 -4.04 16.11
CA TYR A 122 7.61 -3.73 15.08
C TYR A 122 7.43 -2.22 14.98
N VAL A 123 7.23 -1.77 13.75
CA VAL A 123 7.28 -0.35 13.41
C VAL A 123 5.88 0.22 13.22
N SER A 124 5.06 -0.48 12.44
CA SER A 124 3.78 0.02 11.96
C SER A 124 2.73 0.05 13.06
N GLY A 125 2.08 1.21 13.21
CA GLY A 125 0.82 1.29 13.93
C GLY A 125 -0.36 1.05 13.01
N SER A 126 -1.54 0.81 13.58
CA SER A 126 -2.76 0.58 12.81
C SER A 126 -3.97 1.24 13.46
N ILE A 127 -5.06 1.36 12.70
CA ILE A 127 -6.39 1.70 13.25
C ILE A 127 -7.15 0.44 13.73
N TYR A 128 -6.64 -0.75 13.38
CA TYR A 128 -7.28 -2.04 13.62
C TYR A 128 -6.68 -2.71 14.86
N HIS A 129 -7.47 -2.75 15.92
CA HIS A 129 -7.10 -3.32 17.21
C HIS A 129 -6.89 -4.84 17.16
N GLU A 130 -5.73 -5.32 17.64
CA GLU A 130 -5.55 -6.74 17.97
C GLU A 130 -5.61 -7.01 19.48
N ASN A 131 -5.17 -6.10 20.37
CA ASN A 131 -5.24 -6.29 21.83
C ASN A 131 -5.51 -5.02 22.67
N THR A 132 -6.25 -5.18 23.77
CA THR A 132 -6.77 -4.11 24.66
C THR A 132 -5.73 -3.38 25.50
N LEU A 133 -4.44 -3.72 25.37
CA LEU A 133 -3.33 -3.19 26.18
C LEU A 133 -2.31 -2.41 25.33
N GLU A 134 -2.70 -1.99 24.13
CA GLU A 134 -1.84 -1.21 23.23
C GLU A 134 -1.89 0.29 23.59
N GLU A 135 -0.73 0.93 23.57
CA GLU A 135 -0.62 2.38 23.70
C GLU A 135 -1.29 3.03 22.49
N LYS A 136 -2.12 4.05 22.74
CA LYS A 136 -2.81 4.79 21.68
C LYS A 136 -2.34 6.22 21.66
N ILE A 137 -2.12 6.72 20.45
CA ILE A 137 -1.80 8.12 20.21
C ILE A 137 -2.80 8.71 19.22
N PRO A 138 -3.27 9.94 19.42
CA PRO A 138 -4.07 10.62 18.42
C PRO A 138 -3.17 11.02 17.25
N VAL A 139 -3.52 10.60 16.04
CA VAL A 139 -2.77 10.98 14.82
C VAL A 139 -3.67 11.60 13.77
N PRO A 140 -3.15 12.57 12.98
CA PRO A 140 -3.92 13.18 11.91
C PRO A 140 -4.10 12.21 10.74
N MET A 141 -5.35 12.03 10.33
CA MET A 141 -5.75 11.27 9.16
C MET A 141 -6.47 12.18 8.17
N LYS A 142 -6.24 11.98 6.87
CA LYS A 142 -6.87 12.75 5.80
C LYS A 142 -7.43 11.83 4.71
N LYS A 143 -8.47 12.30 4.04
CA LYS A 143 -8.92 11.72 2.78
C LYS A 143 -7.91 11.96 1.68
N ILE A 144 -7.82 11.05 0.73
CA ILE A 144 -6.98 11.22 -0.45
C ILE A 144 -7.36 12.44 -1.28
N GLN A 145 -8.65 12.79 -1.38
CA GLN A 145 -9.08 14.00 -2.08
C GLN A 145 -8.55 15.27 -1.40
N THR A 146 -8.51 15.30 -0.06
CA THR A 146 -7.94 16.41 0.70
C THR A 146 -6.44 16.51 0.45
N ILE A 147 -5.71 15.40 0.55
CA ILE A 147 -4.27 15.34 0.29
C ILE A 147 -3.94 15.84 -1.12
N SER A 148 -4.63 15.31 -2.14
CA SER A 148 -4.40 15.70 -3.54
C SER A 148 -4.69 17.18 -3.80
N LYS A 149 -5.73 17.73 -3.17
CA LYS A 149 -6.08 19.15 -3.29
C LYS A 149 -5.05 20.06 -2.62
N GLU A 150 -4.59 19.71 -1.42
CA GLU A 150 -3.56 20.47 -0.69
C GLU A 150 -2.23 20.48 -1.44
N LEU A 151 -1.84 19.34 -2.02
CA LEU A 151 -0.65 19.22 -2.86
C LEU A 151 -0.83 19.79 -4.27
N LYS A 152 -2.06 20.20 -4.63
CA LYS A 152 -2.43 20.74 -5.96
C LYS A 152 -2.11 19.79 -7.10
N HIS A 153 -2.14 18.49 -6.84
CA HIS A 153 -1.92 17.48 -7.86
C HIS A 153 -3.21 17.22 -8.63
N ILE A 154 -3.08 17.26 -9.95
CA ILE A 154 -4.14 16.93 -10.92
C ILE A 154 -3.93 15.53 -11.53
N LYS A 155 -2.85 14.85 -11.14
CA LYS A 155 -2.51 13.48 -11.55
C LYS A 155 -1.74 12.76 -10.43
N ILE A 156 -1.84 11.44 -10.42
CA ILE A 156 -1.03 10.54 -9.59
C ILE A 156 -0.70 9.34 -10.47
N ASP A 157 0.58 8.98 -10.56
CA ASP A 157 1.07 7.94 -11.47
C ASP A 157 1.22 6.58 -10.76
N LEU A 158 1.46 6.60 -9.45
CA LEU A 158 1.54 5.41 -8.60
C LEU A 158 1.02 5.68 -7.19
N ILE A 159 0.24 4.76 -6.65
CA ILE A 159 -0.10 4.72 -5.22
C ILE A 159 0.43 3.42 -4.63
N LYS A 160 1.24 3.49 -3.57
CA LYS A 160 1.55 2.37 -2.67
C LYS A 160 0.70 2.48 -1.41
N LEU A 161 0.05 1.39 -1.03
CA LEU A 161 -0.70 1.22 0.22
C LEU A 161 -0.13 0.06 1.02
N ASP A 162 0.49 0.40 2.13
CA ASP A 162 0.93 -0.54 3.16
C ASP A 162 0.53 0.08 4.51
N ILE A 163 -0.73 -0.11 4.89
CA ILE A 163 -1.38 0.67 5.96
C ILE A 163 -2.15 -0.22 6.93
N GLU A 164 -1.66 -1.45 7.12
CA GLU A 164 -2.03 -2.33 8.23
C GLU A 164 -3.56 -2.54 8.37
N GLY A 165 -4.24 -2.78 7.25
CA GLY A 165 -5.68 -3.07 7.19
C GLY A 165 -6.56 -1.90 6.76
N ALA A 166 -6.06 -0.66 6.76
CA ALA A 166 -6.84 0.50 6.32
C ALA A 166 -7.08 0.54 4.80
N GLU A 167 -6.42 -0.32 4.01
CA GLU A 167 -6.57 -0.38 2.55
C GLU A 167 -8.03 -0.61 2.11
N TYR A 168 -8.81 -1.37 2.89
CA TYR A 168 -10.22 -1.64 2.59
C TYR A 168 -11.12 -0.42 2.80
N ASP A 169 -10.79 0.46 3.74
CA ASP A 169 -11.60 1.65 4.06
C ASP A 169 -11.38 2.77 3.06
N VAL A 170 -10.18 2.86 2.49
CA VAL A 170 -9.77 4.00 1.65
C VAL A 170 -9.93 3.72 0.16
N MET A 171 -10.15 2.47 -0.23
CA MET A 171 -10.19 2.09 -1.65
C MET A 171 -11.30 2.82 -2.43
N ASP A 172 -12.50 2.94 -1.85
CA ASP A 172 -13.61 3.63 -2.52
C ASP A 172 -13.24 5.10 -2.80
N ASP A 173 -12.63 5.79 -1.83
CA ASP A 173 -12.16 7.16 -2.01
C ASP A 173 -11.03 7.29 -3.05
N ILE A 174 -10.14 6.28 -3.15
CA ILE A 174 -9.07 6.25 -4.16
C ILE A 174 -9.66 6.11 -5.56
N LEU A 175 -10.62 5.20 -5.74
CA LEU A 175 -11.28 4.97 -7.02
C LEU A 175 -12.17 6.16 -7.43
N ASP A 176 -12.75 6.86 -6.46
CA ASP A 176 -13.58 8.06 -6.65
C ASP A 176 -12.77 9.36 -6.77
N LEU A 177 -11.43 9.30 -6.80
CA LEU A 177 -10.57 10.50 -6.94
C LEU A 177 -10.79 11.24 -8.28
N GLY A 178 -11.37 10.56 -9.28
CA GLY A 178 -11.58 11.11 -10.62
C GLY A 178 -10.28 11.20 -11.45
N MET A 179 -9.24 10.49 -11.02
CA MET A 179 -7.95 10.37 -11.73
C MET A 179 -7.72 8.93 -12.12
N ASN A 180 -7.27 8.71 -13.36
CA ASN A 180 -6.77 7.40 -13.76
C ASN A 180 -5.38 7.22 -13.19
N ILE A 181 -5.23 6.34 -12.20
CA ILE A 181 -3.94 6.00 -11.60
C ILE A 181 -3.39 4.79 -12.37
N PRO A 182 -2.31 4.92 -13.15
CA PRO A 182 -1.79 3.84 -13.99
C PRO A 182 -1.50 2.54 -13.22
N GLN A 183 -0.99 2.64 -11.99
CA GLN A 183 -0.74 1.48 -11.15
C GLN A 183 -0.94 1.76 -9.67
N ILE A 184 -1.51 0.77 -8.97
CA ILE A 184 -1.76 0.81 -7.52
C ILE A 184 -1.15 -0.45 -6.91
N LEU A 185 -0.31 -0.27 -5.90
CA LEU A 185 0.38 -1.33 -5.17
C LEU A 185 -0.26 -1.43 -3.78
N ILE A 186 -0.64 -2.63 -3.38
CA ILE A 186 -1.38 -2.83 -2.12
C ILE A 186 -0.83 -4.04 -1.39
N GLU A 187 -0.48 -3.87 -0.13
CA GLU A 187 -0.33 -4.98 0.80
C GLU A 187 -1.67 -5.32 1.45
N LEU A 188 -2.10 -6.58 1.30
CA LEU A 188 -3.40 -7.05 1.75
C LEU A 188 -3.31 -7.77 3.09
N HIS A 189 -3.95 -7.19 4.11
CA HIS A 189 -3.88 -7.63 5.51
C HIS A 189 -5.03 -8.54 5.95
N HIS A 190 -5.69 -9.26 5.04
CA HIS A 190 -6.86 -10.11 5.40
C HIS A 190 -6.56 -11.27 6.35
N ARG A 191 -5.29 -11.59 6.55
CA ARG A 191 -4.82 -12.54 7.56
C ARG A 191 -5.00 -12.03 8.99
N PHE A 192 -5.18 -10.71 9.17
CA PHE A 192 -5.50 -10.12 10.47
C PHE A 192 -6.83 -10.66 10.96
N SER A 193 -6.86 -11.00 12.25
CA SER A 193 -7.97 -11.70 12.89
C SER A 193 -9.31 -10.94 12.80
N THR A 194 -9.24 -9.62 12.65
CA THR A 194 -10.38 -8.69 12.62
C THR A 194 -10.86 -8.30 11.21
N ILE A 195 -10.14 -8.70 10.15
CA ILE A 195 -10.39 -8.27 8.76
C ILE A 195 -11.06 -9.39 7.96
N GLY A 196 -10.35 -10.50 7.77
CA GLY A 196 -10.82 -11.67 7.04
C GLY A 196 -10.92 -11.48 5.52
N ILE A 197 -10.97 -12.62 4.81
CA ILE A 197 -10.93 -12.72 3.34
C ILE A 197 -12.08 -12.00 2.63
N ALA A 198 -13.25 -11.88 3.25
CA ALA A 198 -14.42 -11.29 2.61
C ALA A 198 -14.14 -9.85 2.13
N LYS A 199 -13.42 -9.07 2.94
CA LYS A 199 -13.02 -7.70 2.59
C LYS A 199 -12.07 -7.65 1.39
N THR A 200 -11.11 -8.57 1.31
CA THR A 200 -10.23 -8.66 0.14
C THR A 200 -10.97 -9.07 -1.12
N LYS A 201 -11.92 -10.01 -1.03
CA LYS A 201 -12.73 -10.37 -2.21
C LYS A 201 -13.53 -9.18 -2.73
N ASP A 202 -14.10 -8.38 -1.83
CA ASP A 202 -14.80 -7.15 -2.19
C ASP A 202 -13.86 -6.12 -2.84
N LEU A 203 -12.70 -5.85 -2.22
CA LEU A 203 -11.67 -4.95 -2.78
C LEU A 203 -11.25 -5.38 -4.19
N LEU A 204 -10.96 -6.67 -4.39
CA LEU A 204 -10.58 -7.20 -5.69
C LEU A 204 -11.67 -7.03 -6.74
N GLN A 205 -12.94 -7.21 -6.35
CA GLN A 205 -14.08 -7.00 -7.24
C GLN A 205 -14.25 -5.51 -7.59
N LYS A 206 -14.06 -4.61 -6.62
CA LYS A 206 -14.08 -3.16 -6.84
C LYS A 206 -12.98 -2.73 -7.81
N MET A 207 -11.74 -3.17 -7.58
CA MET A 207 -10.60 -2.92 -8.46
C MET A 207 -10.88 -3.40 -9.90
N TYR A 208 -11.39 -4.63 -10.04
CA TYR A 208 -11.75 -5.17 -11.35
C TYR A 208 -12.81 -4.34 -12.08
N ARG A 209 -13.89 -3.94 -11.38
CA ARG A 209 -14.96 -3.09 -11.94
C ARG A 209 -14.44 -1.71 -12.33
N ALA A 210 -13.51 -1.16 -11.56
CA ALA A 210 -12.83 0.09 -11.85
C ALA A 210 -11.76 -0.02 -12.96
N GLY A 211 -11.64 -1.17 -13.64
CA GLY A 211 -10.76 -1.32 -14.78
C GLY A 211 -9.31 -1.70 -14.43
N TYR A 212 -9.05 -2.18 -13.22
CA TYR A 212 -7.73 -2.66 -12.82
C TYR A 212 -7.61 -4.17 -12.98
N LYS A 213 -6.41 -4.62 -13.38
CA LYS A 213 -6.02 -6.02 -13.36
C LYS A 213 -4.72 -6.23 -12.61
N ILE A 214 -4.56 -7.40 -12.02
CA ILE A 214 -3.34 -7.77 -11.30
C ILE A 214 -2.23 -8.10 -12.30
N ALA A 215 -1.13 -7.36 -12.25
CA ALA A 215 0.07 -7.59 -13.06
C ALA A 215 1.10 -8.47 -12.34
N ALA A 216 1.20 -8.34 -11.01
CA ALA A 216 2.12 -9.12 -10.20
C ALA A 216 1.57 -9.35 -8.79
N ILE A 217 2.06 -10.42 -8.17
CA ILE A 217 1.81 -10.79 -6.77
C ILE A 217 3.17 -11.23 -6.22
N SER A 218 3.52 -10.79 -5.02
CA SER A 218 4.76 -11.22 -4.36
C SER A 218 4.78 -12.73 -4.06
N PRO A 219 5.96 -13.32 -3.79
CA PRO A 219 6.05 -14.71 -3.35
C PRO A 219 5.31 -14.99 -2.03
N THR A 220 5.17 -14.00 -1.15
CA THR A 220 4.45 -14.09 0.14
C THR A 220 2.93 -13.99 -0.03
N HIS A 221 2.45 -13.55 -1.20
CA HIS A 221 1.02 -13.34 -1.52
C HIS A 221 0.37 -12.24 -0.67
N GLU A 222 1.16 -11.22 -0.31
CA GLU A 222 0.71 -10.09 0.50
C GLU A 222 0.65 -8.82 -0.35
N GLU A 223 1.65 -8.60 -1.21
CA GLU A 223 1.82 -7.42 -2.06
C GLU A 223 1.32 -7.68 -3.48
N TYR A 224 0.38 -6.84 -3.92
CA TYR A 224 -0.31 -6.95 -5.21
C TYR A 224 -0.09 -5.69 -6.03
N THR A 225 0.29 -5.87 -7.29
CA THR A 225 0.43 -4.79 -8.27
C THR A 225 -0.77 -4.79 -9.19
N PHE A 226 -1.60 -3.75 -9.11
CA PHE A 226 -2.73 -3.51 -9.98
C PHE A 226 -2.35 -2.51 -11.06
N VAL A 227 -2.78 -2.75 -12.29
CA VAL A 227 -2.58 -1.86 -13.43
C VAL A 227 -3.93 -1.50 -14.03
N PHE A 228 -4.14 -0.22 -14.28
CA PHE A 228 -5.32 0.25 -14.99
C PHE A 228 -5.24 -0.14 -16.46
N ILE A 229 -6.26 -0.83 -16.95
CA ILE A 229 -6.37 -1.30 -18.35
C ILE A 229 -7.62 -0.78 -19.06
N GLY A 230 -8.37 0.14 -18.42
CA GLY A 230 -9.65 0.65 -18.89
C GLY A 230 -10.85 -0.04 -18.24
N ASN A 231 -11.98 0.67 -18.16
CA ASN A 231 -13.20 0.18 -17.50
C ASN A 231 -13.66 -1.15 -18.11
N ALA A 232 -13.94 -2.12 -17.24
CA ALA A 232 -14.60 -3.35 -17.68
C ALA A 232 -15.96 -2.98 -18.29
N VAL A 233 -16.18 -3.32 -19.57
CA VAL A 233 -17.52 -3.29 -20.14
C VAL A 233 -18.31 -4.35 -19.38
N VAL A 234 -19.24 -3.89 -18.52
CA VAL A 234 -20.18 -4.77 -17.79
C VAL A 234 -21.23 -5.29 -18.76
#